data_AF-A0A2E6K4Y9-F1
#
_entry.id   AF-A0A2E6K4Y9-F1
#
_cell.length_a   1.000
_cell.length_b   1.000
_cell.length_c   1.000
_cell.angle_alpha   90.00
_cell.angle_beta   90.00
_cell.angle_gamma   90.00
#
_symmetry.space_group_name_H-M   'P 1'
#
loop_
_entity.id
_entity.type
_entity.pdbx_description
1 polymer ?
#
loop_
_entity_poly.entity_id
_entity_poly.type
_entity_poly.pdbx_seq_one_letter_code
_entity_poly.pdbx_strand_id
1 'polypeptide(L)'
;MAQEQIIVAGGCFWCTEAVMKDVIGVTEVESGYIGGDKADPTYKEVCSGTTGHAEGVRVTYDSDRISLEQMLDVFMGTHDPTQLNRQGNDVGTQYRSAIFPADDQREAADAAIARWNQEHPGKTAVTTVESGDWYPAEDYHQEYWEGEGQRNPYCQAVIPPKLMKLRKSFQKYLKADAE
;
A
#
# COMPACT_ATOMS: atom_id res chain seq x y z
N MET A 1 -13.34 6.53 19.04
CA MET A 1 -12.95 6.87 17.66
C MET A 1 -13.23 5.64 16.83
N ALA A 2 -13.89 5.79 15.69
CA ALA A 2 -14.30 4.66 14.87
C ALA A 2 -13.09 4.15 14.07
N GLN A 3 -12.53 3.04 14.54
CA GLN A 3 -11.34 2.42 13.95
C GLN A 3 -11.75 1.46 12.84
N GLU A 4 -11.17 1.64 11.65
CA GLU A 4 -11.40 0.82 10.48
C GLU A 4 -10.08 0.27 9.93
N GLN A 5 -10.17 -0.74 9.07
CA GLN A 5 -9.02 -1.35 8.42
C GLN A 5 -9.23 -1.44 6.91
N ILE A 6 -8.14 -1.28 6.16
CA ILE A 6 -8.08 -1.54 4.73
C ILE A 6 -6.74 -2.20 4.40
N ILE A 7 -6.74 -3.15 3.47
CA ILE A 7 -5.51 -3.80 3.00
C ILE A 7 -5.23 -3.37 1.56
N VAL A 8 -4.01 -2.92 1.30
CA VAL A 8 -3.58 -2.45 -0.03
C VAL A 8 -2.21 -3.00 -0.39
N ALA A 9 -1.99 -3.31 -1.67
CA ALA A 9 -0.72 -3.76 -2.23
C ALA A 9 -0.31 -2.82 -3.36
N GLY A 10 0.91 -2.28 -3.32
CA GLY A 10 1.32 -1.18 -4.20
C GLY A 10 2.78 -1.23 -4.64
N GLY A 11 3.40 -2.41 -4.61
CA GLY A 11 4.84 -2.61 -4.76
C GLY A 11 5.49 -3.09 -3.47
N CYS A 12 6.78 -2.81 -3.28
CA CYS A 12 7.49 -3.13 -2.04
C CYS A 12 6.75 -2.59 -0.81
N PHE A 13 6.36 -3.47 0.10
CA PHE A 13 5.55 -3.09 1.28
C PHE A 13 6.25 -2.09 2.21
N TRP A 14 7.59 -2.03 2.27
CA TRP A 14 8.34 -1.07 3.08
C TRP A 14 8.10 0.36 2.61
N CYS A 15 7.95 0.52 1.29
CA CYS A 15 7.66 1.81 0.70
C CYS A 15 6.22 2.23 0.98
N THR A 16 5.29 1.30 0.86
CA THR A 16 3.87 1.55 1.11
C THR A 16 3.61 1.81 2.60
N GLU A 17 4.25 1.05 3.48
CA GLU A 17 4.22 1.21 4.93
C GLU A 17 4.67 2.62 5.33
N ALA A 18 5.86 3.04 4.88
CA ALA A 18 6.40 4.36 5.17
C ALA A 18 5.46 5.50 4.73
N VAL A 19 4.85 5.36 3.54
CA VAL A 19 3.88 6.34 3.03
C VAL A 19 2.61 6.38 3.90
N MET A 20 2.03 5.21 4.20
CA MET A 20 0.77 5.15 4.95
C MET A 20 0.93 5.57 6.41
N LYS A 21 2.09 5.28 7.02
CA LYS A 21 2.40 5.71 8.38
C LYS A 21 2.35 7.23 8.55
N ASP A 22 2.72 8.00 7.52
CA ASP A 22 2.69 9.47 7.54
C ASP A 22 1.28 10.08 7.34
N VAL A 23 0.26 9.27 7.05
CA VAL A 23 -1.10 9.73 6.76
C VAL A 23 -1.86 10.04 8.05
N ILE A 24 -2.54 11.18 8.09
CA ILE A 24 -3.38 11.61 9.21
C ILE A 24 -4.45 10.57 9.53
N GLY A 25 -4.63 10.28 10.82
CA GLY A 25 -5.61 9.28 11.27
C GLY A 25 -5.13 7.84 11.20
N VAL A 26 -4.04 7.53 10.47
CA VAL A 26 -3.43 6.19 10.52
C VAL A 26 -2.81 5.94 11.88
N THR A 27 -3.25 4.87 12.54
CA THR A 27 -2.79 4.48 13.88
C THR A 27 -1.81 3.32 13.85
N GLU A 28 -1.92 2.44 12.86
CA GLU A 28 -1.06 1.26 12.72
C GLU A 28 -0.99 0.85 11.24
N VAL A 29 0.19 0.38 10.83
CA VAL A 29 0.41 -0.21 9.51
C VAL A 29 1.24 -1.47 9.71
N GLU A 30 0.73 -2.60 9.24
CA GLU A 30 1.40 -3.90 9.33
C GLU A 30 1.68 -4.43 7.93
N SER A 31 2.94 -4.78 7.67
CA SER A 31 3.40 -5.38 6.42
C SER A 31 3.07 -6.88 6.38
N GLY A 32 2.67 -7.40 5.22
CA GLY A 32 2.25 -8.80 5.10
C GLY A 32 2.01 -9.27 3.67
N TYR A 33 1.44 -10.47 3.55
CA TYR A 33 1.20 -11.18 2.31
C TYR A 33 -0.29 -11.50 2.17
N ILE A 34 -0.86 -11.28 0.98
CA ILE A 34 -2.29 -11.47 0.73
C ILE A 34 -2.59 -11.80 -0.74
N GLY A 35 -3.73 -12.44 -0.99
CA GLY A 35 -4.22 -12.69 -2.36
C GLY A 35 -3.52 -13.83 -3.10
N GLY A 36 -2.79 -14.68 -2.38
CA GLY A 36 -2.19 -15.91 -2.89
C GLY A 36 -2.85 -17.16 -2.33
N ASP A 37 -2.45 -18.31 -2.87
CA ASP A 37 -3.07 -19.61 -2.55
C ASP A 37 -2.33 -20.39 -1.46
N LYS A 38 -1.15 -19.91 -1.04
CA LYS A 38 -0.29 -20.62 -0.10
C LYS A 38 -0.59 -20.16 1.33
N ALA A 39 -1.03 -21.09 2.18
CA ALA A 39 -1.12 -20.82 3.61
C ALA A 39 0.26 -20.61 4.24
N ASP A 40 0.34 -19.66 5.19
CA ASP A 40 1.52 -19.30 5.97
C ASP A 40 2.80 -19.13 5.12
N PRO A 41 2.80 -18.25 4.11
CA PRO A 41 3.94 -18.07 3.23
C PRO A 41 5.09 -17.36 3.96
N THR A 42 6.33 -17.77 3.68
CA THR A 42 7.52 -17.02 4.12
C THR A 42 7.93 -15.96 3.09
N TYR A 43 8.67 -14.94 3.50
CA TYR A 43 9.19 -13.92 2.57
C TYR A 43 9.90 -14.53 1.37
N LYS A 44 10.76 -15.54 1.61
CA LYS A 44 11.52 -16.22 0.55
C LYS A 44 10.63 -16.90 -0.48
N GLU A 45 9.48 -17.44 -0.06
CA GLU A 45 8.53 -18.08 -0.94
C GLU A 45 7.70 -17.05 -1.71
N VAL A 46 7.35 -15.92 -1.10
CA VAL A 46 6.70 -14.82 -1.83
C VAL A 46 7.65 -14.23 -2.88
N CYS A 47 8.94 -14.05 -2.54
CA CYS A 47 9.96 -13.59 -3.49
C CYS A 47 10.16 -14.51 -4.70
N SER A 48 9.80 -15.80 -4.63
CA SER A 48 9.87 -16.68 -5.80
C SER A 48 8.75 -16.40 -6.82
N GLY A 49 7.72 -15.64 -6.45
CA GLY A 49 6.59 -15.28 -7.31
C GLY A 49 5.61 -16.42 -7.59
N THR A 50 5.79 -17.58 -6.96
CA THR A 50 4.99 -18.79 -7.23
C THR A 50 3.82 -18.99 -6.29
N THR A 51 3.73 -18.20 -5.22
CA THR A 51 2.68 -18.35 -4.19
C THR A 51 1.39 -17.61 -4.52
N GLY A 52 1.44 -16.68 -5.49
CA GLY A 52 0.33 -15.79 -5.84
C GLY A 52 0.18 -14.57 -4.92
N HIS A 53 0.86 -14.53 -3.77
CA HIS A 53 0.73 -13.41 -2.83
C HIS A 53 1.27 -12.11 -3.41
N ALA A 54 0.59 -11.02 -3.08
CA ALA A 54 1.11 -9.66 -3.11
C ALA A 54 1.78 -9.31 -1.77
N GLU A 55 2.84 -8.52 -1.82
CA GLU A 55 3.27 -7.70 -0.70
C GLU A 55 2.23 -6.59 -0.49
N GLY A 56 1.63 -6.60 0.68
CA GLY A 56 0.59 -5.65 1.07
C GLY A 56 0.87 -5.04 2.44
N VAL A 57 0.10 -4.01 2.76
CA VAL A 57 0.02 -3.44 4.09
C VAL A 57 -1.42 -3.42 4.57
N ARG A 58 -1.63 -3.83 5.82
CA ARG A 58 -2.89 -3.68 6.54
C ARG A 58 -2.83 -2.36 7.29
N VAL A 59 -3.66 -1.41 6.89
CA VAL A 59 -3.70 -0.06 7.45
C VAL A 59 -4.89 0.04 8.38
N THR A 60 -4.61 0.32 9.65
CA THR A 60 -5.61 0.64 10.66
C THR A 60 -5.69 2.16 10.81
N TYR A 61 -6.88 2.74 10.70
CA TYR A 61 -7.07 4.19 10.72
C TYR A 61 -8.33 4.62 11.48
N ASP A 62 -8.32 5.87 11.93
CA ASP A 62 -9.45 6.56 12.52
C ASP A 62 -10.32 7.22 11.43
N SER A 63 -11.50 6.65 11.19
CA SER A 63 -12.45 7.12 10.18
C SER A 63 -13.03 8.52 10.48
N ASP A 64 -12.94 8.98 11.73
CA ASP A 64 -13.33 10.35 12.10
C ASP A 64 -12.30 11.39 11.59
N ARG A 65 -11.08 10.96 11.25
CA ARG A 65 -9.97 11.83 10.80
C ARG A 65 -9.67 11.73 9.32
N ILE A 66 -9.83 10.55 8.73
CA ILE A 66 -9.65 10.31 7.30
C ILE A 66 -10.68 9.28 6.83
N SER A 67 -11.39 9.58 5.73
CA SER A 67 -12.34 8.63 5.17
C SER A 67 -11.63 7.55 4.35
N LEU A 68 -12.31 6.41 4.15
CA LEU A 68 -11.80 5.34 3.29
C LEU A 68 -11.47 5.83 1.88
N GLU A 69 -12.33 6.67 1.29
CA GLU A 69 -12.11 7.23 -0.05
C GLU A 69 -10.84 8.07 -0.10
N GLN A 70 -10.58 8.86 0.93
CA GLN A 70 -9.37 9.68 1.03
C GLN A 70 -8.13 8.80 1.21
N MET A 71 -8.23 7.74 2.01
CA MET A 71 -7.15 6.74 2.17
C MET A 71 -6.80 6.09 0.84
N LEU A 72 -7.82 5.66 0.08
CA LEU A 72 -7.63 5.04 -1.23
C LEU A 72 -7.10 6.03 -2.28
N ASP A 73 -7.51 7.30 -2.23
CA ASP A 73 -6.95 8.33 -3.10
C ASP A 73 -5.45 8.57 -2.82
N VAL A 74 -5.05 8.57 -1.54
CA VAL A 74 -3.63 8.63 -1.14
C VAL A 74 -2.87 7.41 -1.67
N PHE A 75 -3.42 6.21 -1.51
CA PHE A 75 -2.84 4.97 -2.05
C PHE A 75 -2.63 5.06 -3.57
N MET A 76 -3.69 5.32 -4.33
CA MET A 76 -3.65 5.44 -5.79
C MET A 76 -2.71 6.57 -6.26
N GLY A 77 -2.56 7.60 -5.45
CA GLY A 77 -1.69 8.73 -5.73
C GLY A 77 -0.20 8.51 -5.41
N THR A 78 0.18 7.53 -4.58
CA THR A 78 1.56 7.39 -4.06
C THR A 78 2.35 6.21 -4.65
N HIS A 79 1.69 5.34 -5.41
CA HIS A 79 2.34 4.37 -6.29
C HIS A 79 2.00 4.68 -7.77
N ASP A 80 2.55 3.90 -8.71
CA ASP A 80 2.15 3.93 -10.11
C ASP A 80 1.13 2.80 -10.36
N PRO A 81 -0.18 3.09 -10.42
CA PRO A 81 -1.20 2.09 -10.63
C PRO A 81 -1.31 1.64 -12.09
N THR A 82 -0.49 2.16 -13.02
CA THR A 82 -0.49 1.75 -14.43
C THR A 82 0.46 0.59 -14.73
N GLN A 83 1.29 0.22 -13.75
CA GLN A 83 2.31 -0.81 -13.93
C GLN A 83 1.80 -2.18 -13.53
N LEU A 84 1.54 -3.03 -14.53
CA LEU A 84 1.09 -4.39 -14.28
C LEU A 84 2.22 -5.22 -13.66
N ASN A 85 1.94 -5.85 -12.52
CA ASN A 85 2.86 -6.74 -11.80
C ASN A 85 4.25 -6.13 -11.57
N ARG A 86 4.30 -4.83 -11.24
CA ARG A 86 5.54 -4.08 -11.07
C ARG A 86 5.31 -2.77 -10.32
N GLN A 87 6.33 -2.32 -9.60
CA GLN A 87 6.45 -0.95 -9.16
C GLN A 87 7.89 -0.44 -9.36
N GLY A 88 8.09 0.42 -10.37
CA GLY A 88 9.42 0.87 -10.74
C GLY A 88 10.31 -0.30 -11.19
N ASN A 89 11.37 -0.57 -10.43
CA ASN A 89 12.30 -1.67 -10.72
C ASN A 89 11.91 -2.98 -10.02
N ASP A 90 10.90 -2.97 -9.15
CA ASP A 90 10.43 -4.18 -8.48
C ASP A 90 9.43 -4.90 -9.37
N VAL A 91 9.87 -6.01 -9.98
CA VAL A 91 9.13 -6.74 -11.02
C VAL A 91 8.66 -8.09 -10.49
N GLY A 92 7.36 -8.35 -10.59
CA GLY A 92 6.74 -9.59 -10.15
C GLY A 92 5.30 -9.39 -9.69
N THR A 93 4.51 -10.48 -9.72
CA THR A 93 3.11 -10.48 -9.27
C THR A 93 2.98 -10.11 -7.80
N GLN A 94 4.03 -10.31 -7.00
CA GLN A 94 4.10 -9.89 -5.62
C GLN A 94 4.13 -8.36 -5.45
N TYR A 95 4.48 -7.60 -6.48
CA TYR A 95 4.53 -6.14 -6.46
C TYR A 95 3.36 -5.50 -7.22
N ARG A 96 2.31 -6.27 -7.51
CA ARG A 96 1.13 -5.76 -8.23
C ARG A 96 0.39 -4.70 -7.41
N SER A 97 -0.32 -3.83 -8.12
CA SER A 97 -1.27 -2.90 -7.52
C SER A 97 -2.60 -3.62 -7.28
N ALA A 98 -3.04 -3.71 -6.03
CA ALA A 98 -4.31 -4.31 -5.65
C ALA A 98 -4.89 -3.67 -4.37
N ILE A 99 -6.21 -3.68 -4.25
CA ILE A 99 -6.96 -3.27 -3.05
C ILE A 99 -7.73 -4.50 -2.58
N PHE A 100 -7.67 -4.78 -1.27
CA PHE A 100 -8.35 -5.91 -0.62
C PHE A 100 -9.37 -5.34 0.38
N PRO A 101 -10.54 -4.89 -0.09
CA PRO A 101 -11.56 -4.30 0.76
C PRO A 101 -12.33 -5.37 1.55
N ALA A 102 -12.85 -4.98 2.71
CA ALA A 102 -13.99 -5.68 3.31
C ALA A 102 -15.25 -5.56 2.43
N ASP A 103 -16.27 -6.38 2.72
CA ASP A 103 -17.48 -6.46 1.88
C ASP A 103 -18.18 -5.10 1.71
N ASP A 104 -18.23 -4.28 2.75
CA ASP A 104 -18.81 -2.93 2.75
C ASP A 104 -17.92 -1.86 2.12
N GLN A 105 -16.65 -2.17 1.87
CA GLN A 105 -15.65 -1.25 1.33
C GLN A 105 -15.45 -1.39 -0.19
N ARG A 106 -16.04 -2.43 -0.81
CA ARG A 106 -15.80 -2.77 -2.22
C ARG A 106 -16.17 -1.64 -3.17
N GLU A 107 -17.32 -0.99 -2.97
CA GLU A 107 -17.76 0.13 -3.81
C GLU A 107 -16.78 1.31 -3.75
N ALA A 108 -16.24 1.61 -2.57
CA ALA A 108 -15.24 2.66 -2.40
C ALA A 108 -13.92 2.34 -3.13
N ALA A 109 -13.50 1.08 -3.12
CA ALA A 109 -12.32 0.60 -3.88
C ALA A 109 -12.51 0.77 -5.39
N ASP A 110 -13.63 0.31 -5.93
CA ASP A 110 -13.96 0.46 -7.36
C ASP A 110 -14.05 1.96 -7.74
N ALA A 111 -14.67 2.77 -6.89
CA ALA A 111 -14.80 4.20 -7.10
C ALA A 111 -13.43 4.93 -7.08
N ALA A 112 -12.50 4.53 -6.22
CA ALA A 112 -11.16 5.12 -6.17
C ALA A 112 -10.38 4.87 -7.48
N ILE A 113 -10.47 3.65 -8.03
CA ILE A 113 -9.86 3.32 -9.32
C ILE A 113 -10.50 4.14 -10.44
N ALA A 114 -11.83 4.27 -10.44
CA ALA A 114 -12.56 5.06 -11.42
C ALA A 114 -12.20 6.56 -11.36
N ARG A 115 -12.15 7.15 -10.15
CA ARG A 115 -11.71 8.53 -9.93
C ARG A 115 -10.30 8.76 -10.45
N TRP A 116 -9.36 7.88 -10.10
CA TRP A 116 -7.98 7.98 -10.56
C TRP A 116 -7.90 7.96 -12.10
N ASN A 117 -8.62 7.06 -12.77
CA ASN A 117 -8.67 7.00 -14.22
C ASN A 117 -9.24 8.27 -14.85
N GLN A 118 -10.28 8.85 -14.25
CA GLN A 118 -10.89 10.09 -14.72
C GLN A 118 -9.93 11.28 -14.62
N GLU A 119 -9.15 11.35 -13.53
CA GLU A 119 -8.17 12.41 -13.29
C GLU A 119 -6.91 12.29 -14.14
N HIS A 120 -6.65 11.10 -14.72
CA HIS A 120 -5.46 10.80 -15.52
C HIS A 120 -5.83 10.39 -16.96
N PRO A 121 -6.40 11.30 -17.77
CA PRO A 121 -6.80 10.99 -19.14
C PRO A 121 -5.61 10.49 -19.96
N GLY A 122 -5.82 9.38 -20.68
CA GLY A 122 -4.77 8.71 -21.46
C GLY A 122 -3.94 7.69 -20.68
N LYS A 123 -4.21 7.50 -19.38
CA LYS A 123 -3.69 6.39 -18.58
C LYS A 123 -4.83 5.47 -18.14
N THR A 124 -4.47 4.24 -17.76
CA THR A 124 -5.41 3.28 -17.20
C THR A 124 -4.74 2.56 -16.05
N ALA A 125 -5.36 2.64 -14.88
CA ALA A 125 -4.98 1.85 -13.72
C ALA A 125 -5.22 0.37 -14.01
N VAL A 126 -4.23 -0.46 -13.70
CA VAL A 126 -4.30 -1.92 -13.71
C VAL A 126 -4.54 -2.48 -12.30
N THR A 127 -4.80 -1.60 -11.33
CA THR A 127 -5.17 -1.94 -9.96
C THR A 127 -6.39 -2.86 -9.96
N THR A 128 -6.29 -3.96 -9.23
CA THR A 128 -7.36 -4.94 -9.04
C THR A 128 -8.04 -4.76 -7.68
N VAL A 129 -9.31 -5.17 -7.60
CA VAL A 129 -10.01 -5.31 -6.32
C VAL A 129 -10.14 -6.81 -6.05
N GLU A 130 -9.44 -7.28 -5.03
CA GLU A 130 -9.23 -8.69 -4.73
C GLU A 130 -9.72 -9.05 -3.31
N SER A 131 -9.70 -10.34 -2.98
CA SER A 131 -9.97 -10.86 -1.64
C SER A 131 -8.97 -11.99 -1.35
N GLY A 132 -8.72 -12.27 -0.07
CA GLY A 132 -7.83 -13.36 0.33
C GLY A 132 -7.48 -13.28 1.81
N ASP A 133 -6.87 -14.34 2.31
CA ASP A 133 -6.42 -14.40 3.69
C ASP A 133 -5.16 -13.55 3.91
N TRP A 134 -5.12 -12.87 5.05
CA TRP A 134 -4.00 -12.03 5.46
C TRP A 134 -2.98 -12.83 6.26
N TYR A 135 -1.71 -12.74 5.86
CA TYR A 135 -0.57 -13.34 6.56
C TYR A 135 0.42 -12.24 6.95
N PRO A 136 0.60 -11.93 8.24
CA PRO A 136 1.62 -10.98 8.69
C PRO A 136 3.02 -11.42 8.23
N ALA A 137 3.82 -10.46 7.74
CA ALA A 137 5.22 -10.71 7.43
C ALA A 137 6.04 -10.81 8.72
N GLU A 138 7.24 -11.39 8.62
CA GLU A 138 8.15 -11.56 9.74
C GLU A 138 8.49 -10.22 10.42
N ASP A 139 8.72 -10.22 11.74
CA ASP A 139 8.93 -9.00 12.55
C ASP A 139 10.00 -8.05 11.99
N TYR A 140 11.04 -8.59 11.33
CA TYR A 140 12.11 -7.77 10.76
C TYR A 140 11.69 -6.97 9.51
N HIS A 141 10.50 -7.23 8.95
CA HIS A 141 9.90 -6.45 7.88
C HIS A 141 9.01 -5.31 8.39
N GLN A 142 8.60 -5.33 9.66
CA GLN A 142 7.73 -4.32 10.25
C GLN A 142 8.54 -3.06 10.59
N GLU A 143 7.95 -1.89 10.33
CA GLU A 143 8.55 -0.59 10.61
C GLU A 143 9.94 -0.41 9.97
N TYR A 144 10.16 -1.09 8.83
CA TYR A 144 11.50 -1.26 8.28
C TYR A 144 12.15 0.08 7.97
N TRP A 145 11.39 1.05 7.44
CA TRP A 145 11.90 2.38 7.12
C TRP A 145 12.33 3.19 8.35
N GLU A 146 11.66 3.03 9.49
CA GLU A 146 12.00 3.72 10.74
C GLU A 146 13.21 3.09 11.44
N GLY A 147 13.44 1.79 11.20
CA GLY A 147 14.59 1.04 11.71
C GLY A 147 15.75 0.96 10.70
N GLU A 148 16.06 -0.27 10.27
CA GLU A 148 17.24 -0.58 9.44
C GLU A 148 17.15 -0.06 8.00
N GLY A 149 15.95 0.24 7.52
CA GLY A 149 15.68 0.72 6.17
C GLY A 149 16.36 2.06 5.86
N GLN A 150 16.63 2.91 6.85
CA GLN A 150 17.39 4.14 6.64
C GLN A 150 18.85 3.87 6.22
N ARG A 151 19.38 2.69 6.50
CA ARG A 151 20.73 2.26 6.09
C ARG A 151 20.72 1.45 4.80
N ASN A 152 19.55 1.03 4.33
CA ASN A 152 19.40 0.22 3.13
C ASN A 152 19.45 1.12 1.88
N PRO A 153 20.45 0.96 0.99
CA PRO A 153 20.58 1.80 -0.21
C PRO A 153 19.38 1.72 -1.16
N TYR A 154 18.70 0.57 -1.22
CA TYR A 154 17.50 0.42 -2.02
C TYR A 154 16.35 1.28 -1.45
N CYS A 155 16.10 1.21 -0.14
CA CYS A 155 15.07 2.02 0.50
C CYS A 155 15.33 3.52 0.36
N GLN A 156 16.58 3.96 0.53
CA GLN A 156 16.99 5.34 0.30
C GLN A 156 16.76 5.82 -1.14
N ALA A 157 16.80 4.93 -2.12
CA ALA A 157 16.55 5.30 -3.51
C ALA A 157 15.04 5.37 -3.85
N VAL A 158 14.21 4.53 -3.21
CA VAL A 158 12.81 4.31 -3.62
C VAL A 158 11.79 5.02 -2.71
N ILE A 159 12.05 5.12 -1.40
CA ILE A 159 11.11 5.68 -0.42
C ILE A 159 11.04 7.21 -0.46
N PRO A 160 12.16 7.97 -0.46
CA PRO A 160 12.09 9.43 -0.44
C PRO A 160 11.28 10.05 -1.58
N PRO A 161 11.38 9.60 -2.86
CA PRO A 161 10.53 10.12 -3.92
C PRO A 161 9.02 9.91 -3.67
N LYS A 162 8.62 8.80 -3.04
CA LYS A 162 7.22 8.51 -2.69
C LYS A 162 6.74 9.41 -1.55
N LEU A 163 7.55 9.60 -0.51
CA LEU A 163 7.25 10.54 0.58
C LEU A 163 7.15 11.98 0.07
N MET A 164 8.04 12.40 -0.84
CA MET A 164 7.93 13.72 -1.48
C MET A 164 6.64 13.87 -2.27
N LYS A 165 6.19 12.82 -2.97
CA LYS A 165 4.91 12.83 -3.70
C LYS A 165 3.73 12.95 -2.74
N LEU A 166 3.73 12.20 -1.63
CA LEU A 166 2.73 12.34 -0.56
C LEU A 166 2.70 13.79 -0.05
N ARG A 167 3.86 14.36 0.30
CA ARG A 167 3.96 15.72 0.83
C ARG A 167 3.50 16.80 -0.15
N LYS A 168 3.75 16.61 -1.44
CA LYS A 168 3.38 17.57 -2.48
C LYS A 168 1.90 17.49 -2.86
N SER A 169 1.35 16.29 -3.01
CA SER A 169 0.00 16.08 -3.56
C SER A 169 -1.07 15.89 -2.49
N PHE A 170 -0.68 15.49 -1.28
CA PHE A 170 -1.58 15.11 -0.18
C PHE A 170 -1.21 15.80 1.14
N GLN A 171 -0.62 17.00 1.09
CA GLN A 171 -0.18 17.75 2.28
C GLN A 171 -1.26 17.86 3.38
N LYS A 172 -2.53 18.03 2.99
CA LYS A 172 -3.68 18.12 3.92
C LYS A 172 -3.95 16.83 4.71
N TYR A 173 -3.39 15.71 4.26
CA TYR A 173 -3.54 14.40 4.88
C TYR A 173 -2.25 13.92 5.54
N LEU A 174 -1.27 14.79 5.75
CA LEU A 174 -0.08 14.46 6.54
C LEU A 174 -0.38 14.57 8.05
N LYS A 175 0.25 13.71 8.84
CA LYS A 175 0.39 13.94 10.29
C LYS A 175 1.17 15.24 10.54
N ALA A 176 0.87 15.91 11.64
CA ALA A 176 1.48 17.20 11.98
C ALA A 176 2.99 17.10 12.25
N ASP A 177 3.44 15.89 12.56
CA ASP A 177 4.77 15.46 12.97
C ASP A 177 5.49 14.66 11.86
N ALA A 178 4.92 14.56 10.66
CA ALA A 178 5.59 14.01 9.49
C ALA A 178 6.60 15.04 8.91
N GLU A 179 7.84 15.02 9.39
CA GLU A 179 8.95 15.91 8.94
C GLU A 179 9.50 15.58 7.55
#